data_AF-A0A7V0IWJ4-F1
#
_entry.id   AF-A0A7V0IWJ4-F1
#
_cell.length_a   1.000
_cell.length_b   1.000
_cell.length_c   1.000
_cell.angle_alpha   90.00
_cell.angle_beta   90.00
_cell.angle_gamma   90.00
#
_symmetry.space_group_name_H-M   'P 1'
#
loop_
_entity.id
_entity.type
_entity.pdbx_description
1 polymer ?
#
loop_
_entity_poly.entity_id
_entity_poly.type
_entity_poly.pdbx_seq_one_letter_code
_entity_poly.pdbx_strand_id
1 'polypeptide(L)'
;MVRIPTHREPTHPGEMLLEEFLIPMGITQRELAEDIHVPYQRINEIINKRRGITPSTALRLGKFFGVSEDFWMNLQLRWDLYKAKLMEAKELKTIKPFRLKESTVHT
;
A
#
# COMPACT_ATOMS: atom_id res chain seq x y z
N MET A 1 3.35 10.42 9.47
CA MET A 1 4.41 9.87 8.57
C MET A 1 4.32 8.36 8.59
N VAL A 2 4.27 7.71 7.43
CA VAL A 2 4.16 6.24 7.34
C VAL A 2 5.53 5.60 7.61
N ARG A 3 5.64 4.81 8.69
CA ARG A 3 6.88 4.12 9.04
C ARG A 3 7.05 2.87 8.17
N ILE A 4 8.17 2.78 7.46
CA ILE A 4 8.53 1.62 6.65
C ILE A 4 9.49 0.75 7.46
N PRO A 5 9.24 -0.56 7.60
CA PRO A 5 10.18 -1.47 8.24
C PRO A 5 11.52 -1.50 7.51
N THR A 6 12.62 -1.51 8.26
CA THR A 6 13.98 -1.51 7.71
C THR A 6 14.61 -2.90 7.69
N HIS A 7 14.10 -3.86 8.46
CA HIS A 7 14.74 -5.16 8.69
C HIS A 7 13.80 -6.35 8.39
N ARG A 8 12.59 -6.07 7.91
CA ARG A 8 11.63 -7.07 7.42
C ARG A 8 10.83 -6.49 6.26
N GLU A 9 10.37 -7.35 5.37
CA GLU A 9 9.43 -6.93 4.33
C GLU A 9 8.09 -6.53 4.99
N PRO A 10 7.48 -5.39 4.62
CA PRO A 10 6.12 -5.07 5.06
C PRO A 10 5.11 -6.08 4.50
N THR A 11 4.03 -6.33 5.22
CA THR A 11 2.95 -7.19 4.74
C THR A 11 2.33 -6.61 3.47
N HIS A 12 2.18 -7.43 2.42
CA HIS A 12 1.48 -7.02 1.20
C HIS A 12 0.00 -6.77 1.53
N PRO A 13 -0.66 -5.74 0.97
CA PRO A 13 -2.05 -5.45 1.28
C PRO A 13 -3.02 -6.60 0.97
N GLY A 14 -2.73 -7.41 -0.05
CA GLY A 14 -3.50 -8.61 -0.36
C GLY A 14 -3.32 -9.76 0.63
N GLU A 15 -2.17 -9.87 1.29
CA GLU A 15 -1.97 -10.83 2.38
C GLU A 15 -2.77 -10.39 3.61
N MET A 16 -2.69 -9.09 3.96
CA MET A 16 -3.54 -8.51 5.00
C MET A 16 -5.04 -8.74 4.74
N LEU A 17 -5.49 -8.49 3.50
CA LEU A 17 -6.89 -8.72 3.12
C LEU A 17 -7.31 -10.19 3.30
N LEU A 18 -6.45 -11.13 2.90
CA LEU A 18 -6.77 -12.55 3.00
C LEU A 18 -6.79 -13.03 4.46
N GLU A 19 -5.70 -12.80 5.17
CA GLU A 19 -5.43 -13.42 6.47
C GLU A 19 -6.21 -12.76 7.62
N GLU A 20 -6.42 -11.44 7.56
CA GLU A 20 -7.02 -10.68 8.68
C GLU A 20 -8.50 -10.33 8.44
N PHE A 21 -9.01 -10.47 7.21
CA PHE A 21 -10.40 -10.14 6.87
C PHE A 21 -11.14 -11.34 6.28
N LEU A 22 -10.70 -11.86 5.13
CA LEU A 22 -11.46 -12.90 4.42
C LEU A 22 -11.56 -14.22 5.19
N ILE A 23 -10.42 -14.77 5.64
CA ILE A 23 -10.39 -16.05 6.38
C ILE A 23 -11.17 -15.95 7.70
N PRO A 24 -10.95 -14.94 8.57
CA PRO A 24 -11.67 -14.85 9.84
C PRO A 24 -13.17 -14.60 9.69
N MET A 25 -13.59 -13.90 8.62
CA MET A 25 -15.01 -13.62 8.34
C MET A 25 -15.71 -14.71 7.54
N GLY A 26 -14.97 -15.72 7.05
CA GLY A 26 -15.52 -16.78 6.19
C GLY A 26 -15.99 -16.28 4.82
N ILE A 27 -15.44 -15.15 4.33
CA ILE A 27 -15.82 -14.53 3.06
C ILE A 27 -14.87 -15.01 1.96
N THR A 28 -15.42 -15.49 0.85
CA THR A 28 -14.64 -15.87 -0.33
C THR A 28 -14.24 -14.65 -1.15
N GLN A 29 -13.19 -14.80 -1.97
CA GLN A 29 -12.77 -13.75 -2.90
C GLN A 29 -13.87 -13.37 -3.91
N ARG A 30 -14.75 -14.31 -4.26
CA ARG A 30 -15.87 -14.08 -5.17
C ARG A 30 -16.96 -13.24 -4.52
N GLU A 31 -17.38 -13.61 -3.32
CA GLU A 31 -18.34 -12.83 -2.54
C GLU A 31 -17.84 -11.40 -2.33
N LEU A 32 -16.59 -11.22 -1.90
CA LEU A 32 -16.00 -9.89 -1.76
C LEU A 32 -16.06 -9.10 -3.08
N ALA A 33 -15.68 -9.72 -4.20
CA ALA A 33 -15.65 -9.05 -5.49
C ALA A 33 -17.05 -8.57 -5.92
N GLU A 34 -18.07 -9.41 -5.71
CA GLU A 34 -19.47 -9.11 -5.98
C GLU A 34 -19.96 -7.97 -5.09
N ASP A 35 -19.78 -8.08 -3.77
CA ASP A 35 -20.27 -7.12 -2.78
C ASP A 35 -19.65 -5.73 -2.91
N ILE A 36 -18.39 -5.65 -3.33
CA ILE A 36 -17.70 -4.37 -3.54
C ILE A 36 -17.75 -3.89 -5.00
N HIS A 37 -18.49 -4.59 -5.86
CA HIS A 37 -18.72 -4.28 -7.28
C HIS A 37 -17.42 -4.13 -8.08
N VAL A 38 -16.54 -5.14 -8.02
CA VAL A 38 -15.31 -5.20 -8.83
C VAL A 38 -15.16 -6.58 -9.49
N PRO A 39 -14.41 -6.69 -10.60
CA PRO A 39 -14.15 -8.00 -11.20
C PRO A 39 -13.40 -8.92 -10.22
N TYR A 40 -13.79 -10.19 -10.15
CA TYR A 40 -13.10 -11.23 -9.35
C TYR A 40 -11.59 -11.23 -9.56
N GLN A 41 -11.15 -11.11 -10.82
CA GLN A 41 -9.74 -11.08 -11.19
C GLN A 41 -8.96 -10.01 -10.43
N ARG A 42 -9.58 -8.86 -10.13
CA ARG A 42 -8.94 -7.79 -9.35
C ARG A 42 -8.60 -8.25 -7.93
N ILE A 43 -9.55 -8.89 -7.25
CA ILE A 43 -9.36 -9.39 -5.88
C ILE A 43 -8.34 -10.53 -5.88
N ASN A 44 -8.45 -11.46 -6.83
CA ASN A 44 -7.51 -12.55 -7.01
C ASN A 44 -6.07 -12.07 -7.24
N GLU A 45 -5.87 -11.06 -8.09
CA GLU A 45 -4.53 -10.49 -8.34
C GLU A 45 -3.97 -9.75 -7.12
N ILE A 46 -4.83 -9.07 -6.35
CA ILE A 46 -4.42 -8.41 -5.10
C ILE A 46 -3.94 -9.45 -4.09
N ILE A 47 -4.73 -10.48 -3.84
CA ILE A 47 -4.41 -11.54 -2.87
C ILE A 47 -3.14 -12.30 -3.27
N ASN A 48 -2.98 -12.59 -4.56
CA ASN A 48 -1.77 -13.25 -5.08
C ASN A 48 -0.57 -12.32 -5.26
N LYS A 49 -0.60 -11.10 -4.70
CA LYS A 49 0.51 -10.11 -4.75
C LYS A 49 0.93 -9.72 -6.18
N ARG A 50 0.04 -9.88 -7.16
CA ARG A 50 0.25 -9.51 -8.57
C ARG A 50 -0.23 -8.09 -8.89
N ARG A 51 -1.03 -7.50 -8.01
CA ARG A 51 -1.56 -6.13 -8.12
C ARG A 51 -1.61 -5.48 -6.74
N GLY A 52 -1.35 -4.17 -6.69
CA GLY A 52 -1.58 -3.35 -5.50
C GLY A 52 -3.04 -2.90 -5.35
N ILE A 53 -3.36 -2.34 -4.19
CA ILE A 53 -4.63 -1.65 -3.93
C ILE A 53 -4.55 -0.23 -4.49
N THR A 54 -5.52 0.12 -5.35
CA THR A 54 -5.70 1.50 -5.83
C THR A 54 -6.61 2.29 -4.87
N PRO A 55 -6.62 3.64 -4.93
CA PRO A 55 -7.53 4.44 -4.11
C PRO A 55 -9.01 4.05 -4.28
N SER A 56 -9.44 3.73 -5.51
CA SER A 56 -10.81 3.26 -5.77
C SER A 56 -11.12 1.94 -5.06
N THR A 57 -10.17 1.00 -5.03
CA THR A 57 -10.33 -0.26 -4.29
C THR A 57 -10.28 0.00 -2.77
N ALA A 58 -9.43 0.89 -2.29
CA ALA A 58 -9.34 1.25 -0.87
C ALA A 58 -10.66 1.84 -0.35
N LEU A 59 -11.30 2.75 -1.10
CA LEU A 59 -12.62 3.30 -0.76
C LEU A 59 -13.69 2.21 -0.64
N ARG A 60 -13.67 1.25 -1.58
CA ARG A 60 -14.61 0.12 -1.61
C ARG A 60 -14.41 -0.83 -0.44
N LEU A 61 -13.17 -1.25 -0.17
CA LEU A 61 -12.83 -2.10 0.96
C LEU A 61 -13.12 -1.40 2.30
N GLY A 62 -12.81 -0.10 2.40
CA GLY A 62 -13.10 0.69 3.59
C GLY A 62 -14.60 0.78 3.88
N LYS A 63 -15.40 1.05 2.85
CA LYS A 63 -16.87 1.05 2.96
C LYS A 63 -17.43 -0.32 3.37
N PHE A 64 -16.90 -1.41 2.80
CA PHE A 64 -17.39 -2.76 3.05
C PHE A 64 -17.02 -3.27 4.45
N PHE A 65 -15.77 -3.11 4.87
CA PHE A 65 -15.27 -3.62 6.14
C PHE A 65 -15.39 -2.64 7.32
N GLY A 66 -15.90 -1.43 7.10
CA GLY A 66 -16.03 -0.41 8.15
C GLY A 66 -14.69 0.12 8.67
N VAL A 67 -13.63 0.05 7.85
CA VAL A 67 -12.30 0.60 8.15
C VAL A 67 -12.02 1.80 7.24
N SER A 68 -11.11 2.69 7.63
CA SER A 68 -10.75 3.81 6.74
C SER A 68 -10.01 3.30 5.49
N GLU A 69 -10.27 3.93 4.35
CA GLU A 69 -9.50 3.81 3.12
C GLU A 69 -8.00 4.04 3.33
N ASP A 70 -7.62 4.92 4.28
CA ASP A 70 -6.23 5.20 4.63
C ASP A 70 -5.53 3.97 5.20
N PHE A 71 -6.25 3.07 5.86
CA PHE A 71 -5.69 1.80 6.34
C PHE A 71 -5.07 1.02 5.16
N TRP A 72 -5.85 0.85 4.09
CA TRP A 72 -5.43 0.13 2.89
C TRP A 72 -4.34 0.87 2.13
N MET A 73 -4.49 2.19 1.97
CA MET A 73 -3.50 3.01 1.28
C MET A 73 -2.16 3.04 2.02
N ASN A 74 -2.16 3.03 3.35
CA ASN A 74 -0.95 2.98 4.14
C ASN A 74 -0.20 1.64 3.99
N LEU A 75 -0.92 0.52 3.85
CA LEU A 75 -0.28 -0.78 3.56
C LEU A 75 0.36 -0.77 2.17
N GLN A 76 -0.37 -0.27 1.16
CA GLN A 76 0.13 -0.16 -0.20
C GLN A 76 1.38 0.72 -0.25
N LEU A 77 1.33 1.90 0.38
CA LEU A 77 2.45 2.84 0.42
C LEU A 77 3.68 2.24 1.10
N ARG A 78 3.51 1.49 2.20
CA ARG A 78 4.63 0.80 2.86
C ARG A 78 5.28 -0.23 1.94
N TRP A 79 4.46 -1.04 1.28
CA TRP A 79 4.91 -2.05 0.34
C TRP A 79 5.70 -1.44 -0.82
N ASP A 80 5.10 -0.46 -1.50
CA ASP A 80 5.69 0.17 -2.68
C ASP A 80 6.99 0.90 -2.33
N LEU A 81 7.00 1.69 -1.26
CA LEU A 81 8.22 2.39 -0.85
C LEU A 81 9.33 1.42 -0.40
N TYR A 82 8.98 0.29 0.24
CA TYR A 82 9.97 -0.72 0.59
C TYR A 82 10.61 -1.34 -0.67
N LYS A 83 9.80 -1.74 -1.66
CA LYS A 83 10.29 -2.32 -2.91
C LYS A 83 11.11 -1.31 -3.71
N ALA A 84 10.62 -0.08 -3.86
CA ALA A 84 11.33 1.01 -4.53
C ALA A 84 12.69 1.30 -3.87
N LYS A 85 12.73 1.41 -2.53
CA LYS A 85 13.98 1.61 -1.79
C LYS A 85 15.02 0.52 -2.04
N LEU A 86 14.59 -0.74 -2.15
CA LEU A 86 15.49 -1.85 -2.45
C LEU A 86 15.98 -1.80 -3.90
N MET A 87 15.09 -1.56 -4.86
CA MET A 87 15.42 -1.52 -6.28
C MET A 87 16.33 -0.32 -6.62
N GLU A 88 16.08 0.82 -6.01
CA GLU A 88 16.77 2.08 -6.30
C GLU A 88 17.91 2.36 -5.31
N ALA A 89 18.26 1.42 -4.43
CA ALA A 89 19.20 1.61 -3.33
C ALA A 89 20.57 2.18 -3.75
N LYS A 90 21.04 1.87 -4.96
CA LYS A 90 22.31 2.38 -5.51
C LYS A 90 22.18 3.83 -5.95
N GLU A 91 21.13 4.13 -6.72
CA GLU A 91 20.90 5.48 -7.25
C GLU A 91 20.56 6.46 -6.14
N LEU A 92 19.72 6.08 -5.18
CA LEU A 92 19.37 6.92 -4.04
C LEU A 92 20.59 7.39 -3.23
N LYS A 93 21.71 6.65 -3.24
CA LYS A 93 22.96 7.05 -2.56
C LYS A 93 23.72 8.16 -3.28
N THR A 94 23.47 8.37 -4.58
CA THR A 94 24.16 9.40 -5.39
C THR A 94 23.50 10.77 -5.21
N ILE A 95 22.23 10.79 -4.83
CA ILE A 95 21.41 12.01 -4.69
C ILE A 95 21.89 12.82 -3.49
N LYS A 96 22.28 14.06 -3.74
CA LYS A 96 22.65 15.02 -2.69
C LYS A 96 21.41 15.80 -2.24
N PRO A 97 21.13 15.87 -0.92
CA PRO A 97 20.01 16.66 -0.41
C PRO A 97 20.12 18.13 -0.83
N PHE A 98 18.99 18.70 -1.23
CA PHE A 98 18.91 20.14 -1.48
C PHE A 98 19.22 20.91 -0.19
N ARG A 99 20.14 21.88 -0.28
CA ARG A 99 20.41 22.84 0.79
C ARG A 99 20.01 24.22 0.29
N LEU A 100 19.11 24.88 1.02
CA LEU A 100 18.77 26.28 0.79
C LEU A 100 20.05 27.11 0.98
N LYS A 101 20.35 27.99 0.02
CA LYS A 101 21.37 29.03 0.23
C LYS A 101 20.72 30.13 1.06
N GLU A 102 21.30 30.46 2.22
CA GLU A 102 20.90 31.64 2.96
C GLU A 102 21.09 32.86 2.04
N SER A 103 19.98 33.55 1.75
CA SER A 103 20.03 34.82 1.04
C SER A 103 20.69 35.83 1.97
N THR A 104 21.92 36.24 1.66
CA THR A 104 22.58 37.37 2.30
C THR A 104 21.76 38.62 2.02
N VAL A 105 20.88 38.96 2.96
CA VAL A 105 20.27 40.29 3.05
C VAL A 105 21.42 41.28 3.22
N HIS A 106 21.83 41.93 2.13
CA HIS A 106 22.69 43.09 2.21
C HIS A 106 21.81 44.26 2.63
N THR A 107 21.98 44.67 3.88
CA THR A 107 21.52 45.94 4.45
C THR A 107 22.18 47.10 3.73
#